data_AF-A0A242DHR1-F1
#
_entry.id   AF-A0A242DHR1-F1
#
_cell.length_a   1.000
_cell.length_b   1.000
_cell.length_c   1.000
_cell.angle_alpha   90.00
_cell.angle_beta   90.00
_cell.angle_gamma   90.00
#
_symmetry.space_group_name_H-M   'P 1'
#
loop_
_entity.id
_entity.type
_entity.pdbx_description
1 polymer ?
#
loop_
_entity_poly.entity_id
_entity_poly.type
_entity_poly.pdbx_seq_one_letter_code
_entity_poly.pdbx_strand_id
1 'polypeptide(L)'
;MPKIYTKNEIGHLSGYAILPGPDLIEIETEIYPDDFENWVWDGKELKREHIPTNAADVDEDISIFKEQNSLLMKQLSQSIKEQSNLKMMVAQLTKKVTQLNQEEGGSHE
;
A
#
# COMPACT_ATOMS: atom_id res chain seq x y z
N MET A 1 11.70 -29.98 -14.01
CA MET A 1 10.69 -29.06 -14.57
C MET A 1 9.46 -29.15 -13.69
N PRO A 2 8.95 -28.04 -13.14
CA PRO A 2 7.69 -28.02 -12.43
C PRO A 2 6.54 -28.57 -13.29
N LYS A 3 5.56 -29.16 -12.61
CA LYS A 3 4.33 -29.67 -13.22
C LYS A 3 3.18 -28.81 -12.75
N ILE A 4 2.42 -28.30 -13.70
CA ILE A 4 1.20 -27.55 -13.43
C ILE A 4 0.02 -28.25 -14.09
N TYR A 5 -1.17 -28.03 -13.54
CA TYR A 5 -2.40 -28.59 -14.07
C TYR A 5 -3.36 -27.44 -14.39
N THR A 6 -3.74 -27.29 -15.65
CA THR A 6 -4.64 -26.21 -16.08
C THR A 6 -5.68 -26.73 -17.05
N LYS A 7 -6.70 -25.92 -17.34
CA LYS A 7 -7.70 -26.29 -18.35
C LYS A 7 -7.07 -26.29 -19.73
N ASN A 8 -7.52 -27.19 -20.60
CA ASN A 8 -7.08 -27.20 -22.00
C ASN A 8 -7.83 -26.14 -22.82
N GLU A 9 -7.57 -24.87 -22.52
CA GLU A 9 -8.18 -23.70 -23.16
C GLU A 9 -7.07 -22.91 -23.86
N ILE A 10 -7.12 -22.81 -25.20
CA ILE A 10 -6.13 -22.06 -25.99
C ILE A 10 -6.22 -20.57 -25.62
N GLY A 11 -5.07 -19.95 -25.36
CA GLY A 11 -4.97 -18.54 -25.00
C GLY A 11 -4.13 -18.31 -23.75
N HIS A 12 -4.31 -17.16 -23.11
CA HIS A 12 -3.58 -16.82 -21.89
C HIS A 12 -3.95 -17.75 -20.73
N LEU A 13 -2.94 -18.12 -19.96
CA LEU A 13 -3.12 -18.92 -18.76
C LEU A 13 -4.03 -18.15 -17.80
N SER A 14 -5.14 -18.75 -17.38
CA SER A 14 -6.07 -18.12 -16.41
C SER A 14 -5.80 -18.56 -14.97
N GLY A 15 -4.77 -19.39 -14.78
CA GLY A 15 -4.40 -20.02 -13.52
C GLY A 15 -4.00 -21.48 -13.71
N TYR A 16 -3.45 -22.09 -12.65
CA TYR A 16 -3.13 -23.52 -12.61
C TYR A 16 -3.25 -24.08 -11.19
N ALA A 17 -3.38 -25.40 -11.10
CA ALA A 17 -3.25 -26.17 -9.87
C ALA A 17 -1.88 -26.86 -9.81
N ILE A 18 -1.42 -27.14 -8.60
CA ILE A 18 -0.19 -27.92 -8.34
C ILE A 18 -0.48 -29.43 -8.16
N LEU A 19 -1.76 -29.80 -8.13
CA LEU A 19 -2.25 -31.17 -8.01
C LEU A 19 -3.19 -31.48 -9.18
N PRO A 20 -3.25 -32.76 -9.62
CA PRO A 20 -4.14 -33.17 -10.69
C PRO A 20 -5.62 -32.98 -10.30
N GLY A 21 -6.45 -32.73 -11.30
CA GLY A 21 -7.89 -32.58 -11.18
C GLY A 21 -8.62 -33.23 -12.36
N PRO A 22 -9.92 -33.50 -12.24
CA PRO A 22 -10.69 -34.25 -13.23
C PRO A 22 -10.72 -33.59 -14.63
N ASP A 23 -10.61 -32.26 -14.71
CA ASP A 23 -10.72 -31.50 -15.96
C ASP A 23 -9.44 -30.71 -16.31
N LEU A 24 -8.29 -31.11 -15.73
CA LEU A 24 -7.02 -30.41 -15.91
C LEU A 24 -6.03 -31.27 -16.71
N ILE A 25 -5.34 -30.64 -17.65
CA ILE A 25 -4.20 -31.21 -18.35
C ILE A 25 -2.91 -30.95 -17.59
N GLU A 26 -2.01 -31.92 -17.60
CA GLU A 26 -0.66 -31.78 -17.05
C GLU A 26 0.24 -31.09 -18.08
N ILE A 27 0.92 -30.03 -17.64
CA ILE A 27 1.91 -29.30 -18.43
C ILE A 27 3.21 -29.25 -17.63
N GLU A 28 4.31 -29.68 -18.26
CA GLU A 28 5.66 -29.47 -17.74
C GLU A 28 6.14 -28.08 -18.18
N THR A 29 6.55 -27.26 -17.22
CA THR A 29 7.05 -25.89 -17.48
C THR A 29 8.49 -25.74 -17.00
N GLU A 30 9.22 -24.75 -17.53
CA GLU A 30 10.58 -24.46 -17.07
C GLU A 30 10.58 -23.84 -15.67
N ILE A 31 9.67 -22.90 -15.43
CA ILE A 31 9.41 -22.20 -14.16
C ILE A 31 7.91 -22.22 -13.85
N TYR A 32 7.55 -22.00 -12.58
CA TYR A 32 6.16 -21.75 -12.23
C TYR A 32 5.74 -20.39 -12.79
N PRO A 33 4.63 -20.31 -13.57
CA PRO A 33 4.08 -19.03 -13.98
C PRO A 33 3.70 -18.19 -12.76
N ASP A 34 4.27 -17.00 -12.66
CA ASP A 34 3.93 -15.97 -11.66
C ASP A 34 3.22 -14.76 -12.31
N ASP A 35 3.31 -14.64 -13.63
CA ASP A 35 2.74 -13.60 -14.48
C ASP A 35 1.81 -14.17 -15.56
N PHE A 36 0.62 -14.65 -15.18
CA PHE A 36 -0.31 -15.38 -16.06
C PHE A 36 -0.58 -14.76 -17.45
N GLU A 37 -0.61 -13.43 -17.54
CA GLU A 37 -0.79 -12.69 -18.81
C GLU A 37 0.34 -12.94 -19.82
N ASN A 38 1.52 -13.34 -19.36
CA ASN A 38 2.68 -13.61 -20.20
C ASN A 38 2.83 -15.07 -20.60
N TRP A 39 1.89 -15.94 -20.23
CA TRP A 39 1.93 -17.36 -20.59
C TRP A 39 0.76 -17.72 -21.50
N VAL A 40 1.06 -18.21 -22.69
CA VAL A 40 0.07 -18.58 -23.70
C VAL A 40 0.14 -20.08 -23.97
N TRP A 41 -1.01 -20.74 -23.83
CA TRP A 41 -1.20 -22.13 -24.23
C TRP A 41 -1.66 -22.19 -25.69
N ASP A 42 -0.89 -22.85 -26.54
CA ASP A 42 -1.21 -23.00 -27.98
C ASP A 42 -1.93 -24.33 -28.32
N GLY A 43 -2.31 -25.11 -27.30
CA GLY A 43 -2.86 -26.45 -27.47
C GLY A 43 -1.83 -27.58 -27.44
N LYS A 44 -0.53 -27.24 -27.42
CA LYS A 44 0.57 -28.21 -27.38
C LYS A 44 1.65 -27.84 -26.37
N GLU A 45 2.00 -26.56 -26.27
CA GLU A 45 3.05 -26.03 -25.43
C GLU A 45 2.62 -24.73 -24.76
N LEU A 46 3.07 -24.53 -23.52
CA LEU A 46 2.90 -23.27 -22.81
C LEU A 46 4.13 -22.39 -23.07
N LYS A 47 3.92 -21.27 -23.78
CA LYS A 47 4.99 -20.37 -24.21
C LYS A 47 4.92 -19.06 -23.45
N ARG A 48 6.08 -18.51 -23.11
CA ARG A 48 6.18 -17.18 -22.53
C ARG A 48 6.13 -16.13 -23.64
N GLU A 49 5.03 -15.40 -23.74
CA GLU A 49 4.93 -14.19 -24.53
C GLU A 49 5.49 -13.05 -23.67
N HIS A 50 6.68 -12.56 -24.02
CA HIS A 50 7.37 -11.54 -23.23
C HIS A 50 6.70 -10.18 -23.45
N ILE A 51 5.53 -9.96 -22.84
CA ILE A 51 5.00 -8.62 -22.66
C ILE A 51 5.91 -7.99 -21.59
N PRO A 52 6.57 -6.86 -21.87
CA PRO A 52 7.40 -6.19 -20.87
C PRO A 52 6.53 -5.88 -19.65
N THR A 53 6.75 -6.58 -18.55
CA THR A 53 6.20 -6.16 -17.27
C THR A 53 6.91 -4.86 -16.91
N ASN A 54 6.16 -3.79 -16.66
CA ASN A 54 6.70 -2.45 -16.32
C ASN A 54 7.37 -2.46 -14.92
N ALA A 55 8.34 -3.33 -14.68
CA ALA A 55 9.10 -3.38 -13.43
C ALA A 55 9.79 -2.05 -13.12
N ALA A 56 10.04 -1.21 -14.14
CA ALA A 56 10.53 0.15 -13.98
C ALA A 56 9.56 1.08 -13.22
N ASP A 57 8.25 0.88 -13.34
CA ASP A 57 7.24 1.74 -12.69
C ASP A 57 7.19 1.49 -11.17
N VAL A 58 7.55 0.29 -10.72
CA VAL A 58 7.46 -0.10 -9.30
C VAL A 58 8.49 0.65 -8.44
N ASP A 59 9.72 0.82 -8.93
CA ASP A 59 10.78 1.51 -8.18
C ASP A 59 10.52 3.02 -8.09
N GLU A 60 9.97 3.61 -9.15
CA GLU A 60 9.58 5.03 -9.18
C GLU A 60 8.41 5.29 -8.22
N ASP A 61 7.37 4.45 -8.26
CA ASP A 61 6.23 4.53 -7.34
C ASP A 61 6.67 4.40 -5.89
N ILE A 62 7.55 3.44 -5.57
CA ILE A 62 8.11 3.28 -4.22
C ILE A 62 8.87 4.54 -3.77
N SER A 63 9.63 5.17 -4.67
CA SER A 63 10.35 6.41 -4.38
C SER A 63 9.40 7.56 -4.06
N ILE A 64 8.38 7.76 -4.90
CA ILE A 64 7.34 8.79 -4.71
C ILE A 64 6.61 8.57 -3.37
N PHE A 65 6.24 7.33 -3.06
CA PHE A 65 5.58 7.02 -1.79
C PHE A 65 6.46 7.28 -0.57
N LYS A 66 7.77 7.01 -0.65
CA LYS A 66 8.71 7.35 0.43
C LYS A 66 8.82 8.86 0.63
N GLU A 67 8.89 9.63 -0.45
CA GLU A 67 8.94 11.10 -0.39
C GLU A 67 7.67 11.68 0.24
N GLN A 68 6.50 11.22 -0.22
CA GLN A 68 5.20 11.65 0.33
C GLN A 68 5.09 11.32 1.83
N ASN A 69 5.50 10.12 2.26
CA ASN A 69 5.49 9.73 3.67
C ASN A 69 6.41 10.61 4.52
N SER A 70 7.60 10.95 4.02
CA SER A 70 8.52 11.86 4.71
C SER A 70 7.90 13.26 4.89
N LEU A 71 7.26 13.78 3.84
CA LEU A 71 6.58 15.07 3.90
C LEU A 71 5.43 15.08 4.91
N LEU A 72 4.59 14.03 4.90
CA LEU A 72 3.48 13.89 5.84
C LEU A 72 3.97 13.82 7.29
N MET A 73 5.04 13.07 7.55
CA MET A 73 5.62 12.97 8.90
C MET A 73 6.17 14.32 9.39
N LYS A 74 6.77 15.11 8.50
CA LYS A 74 7.22 16.46 8.81
C LYS A 74 6.06 17.39 9.14
N GLN A 75 4.99 17.37 8.34
CA GLN A 75 3.79 18.17 8.58
C GLN A 75 3.10 17.76 9.90
N LEU A 76 3.00 16.46 10.18
CA LEU A 76 2.42 15.94 11.41
C LEU A 76 3.22 16.42 12.64
N SER A 77 4.55 16.32 12.60
CA SER A 77 5.42 16.79 13.68
C SER A 77 5.25 18.29 13.94
N GLN A 78 5.15 19.09 12.87
CA GLN A 78 4.91 20.53 13.00
C GLN A 78 3.53 20.83 13.60
N SER A 79 2.49 20.15 13.13
CA SER A 79 1.12 20.31 13.65
C SER A 79 1.03 19.95 15.14
N ILE A 80 1.70 18.88 15.58
CA ILE A 80 1.76 18.49 17.01
C ILE A 80 2.42 19.59 17.85
N LYS A 81 3.51 20.18 17.34
CA LYS A 81 4.21 21.28 18.03
C LYS A 81 3.32 22.52 18.16
N GLU A 82 2.65 22.89 17.08
CA GLU A 82 1.70 24.02 17.08
C GLU A 82 0.53 23.77 18.04
N GLN A 83 -0.03 22.56 18.05
CA GLN A 83 -1.09 22.18 18.98
C GLN A 83 -0.63 22.27 20.44
N SER A 84 0.59 21.84 20.75
CA SER A 84 1.17 21.95 22.09
C SER A 84 1.31 23.41 22.53
N ASN A 85 1.81 24.27 21.64
CA ASN A 85 1.95 25.70 21.91
C ASN A 85 0.59 26.37 22.16
N LEU A 86 -0.40 26.06 21.34
CA LEU A 86 -1.76 26.57 21.50
C LEU A 86 -2.38 26.13 22.83
N LYS A 87 -2.20 24.85 23.22
CA LYS A 87 -2.65 24.35 24.53
C LYS A 87 -2.02 25.12 25.69
N MET A 88 -0.72 25.42 25.61
CA MET A 88 -0.04 26.25 26.63
C MET A 88 -0.59 27.67 26.69
N MET A 89 -0.80 28.32 25.55
CA MET A 89 -1.37 29.67 25.49
C MET A 89 -2.79 29.71 26.08
N VAL A 90 -3.63 28.73 25.74
CA VAL A 90 -4.99 28.61 26.31
C VAL A 90 -4.95 28.43 27.82
N ALA A 91 -4.04 27.60 28.35
CA ALA A 91 -3.89 27.41 29.79
C ALA A 91 -3.46 28.70 30.51
N GLN A 92 -2.52 29.45 29.92
CA GLN A 92 -2.06 30.75 30.46
C GLN A 92 -3.18 31.80 30.44
N LEU A 93 -3.91 31.91 29.34
CA LEU A 93 -5.06 32.82 29.22
C LEU A 93 -6.15 32.46 30.22
N THR A 94 -6.46 31.17 30.37
CA THR A 94 -7.45 30.69 31.35
C THR A 94 -7.04 31.11 32.76
N LYS A 95 -5.78 30.91 33.14
CA LYS A 95 -5.28 31.34 34.46
C LYS A 95 -5.41 32.85 34.66
N LYS A 96 -5.08 33.65 33.65
CA LYS A 96 -5.17 35.12 33.72
C LYS A 96 -6.62 35.60 33.85
N VAL A 97 -7.55 35.01 33.09
CA VAL A 97 -8.99 35.31 33.21
C VAL A 97 -9.51 34.97 34.61
N THR A 98 -9.14 33.81 35.16
CA THR A 98 -9.55 33.44 36.52
C THR A 98 -9.02 34.40 37.58
N GLN A 99 -7.79 34.89 37.43
CA GLN A 99 -7.19 35.87 38.35
C GLN A 99 -7.94 37.22 38.30
N LEU A 100 -8.21 37.75 37.10
CA LEU A 100 -8.95 39.00 36.95
C LEU A 100 -10.36 38.91 37.54
N ASN A 101 -11.07 37.81 37.33
CA ASN A 101 -12.39 37.59 37.91
C ASN A 101 -12.37 37.51 39.45
N GLN A 102 -11.28 37.06 40.06
CA GLN A 102 -11.12 37.05 41.52
C GLN A 102 -10.82 38.45 42.07
N GLU A 103 -10.04 39.26 41.34
CA GLU A 103 -9.71 40.64 41.72
C GLU A 103 -10.92 41.59 41.61
N GLU A 104 -11.75 41.42 40.58
CA GLU A 104 -12.99 42.20 40.40
C GLU A 104 -14.08 41.80 41.42
N GLY A 105 -14.18 40.53 41.81
CA GLY A 105 -15.13 40.06 42.82
C GLY A 105 -14.76 40.43 44.27
N GLY A 106 -13.48 40.67 44.55
CA GLY A 106 -12.97 41.04 45.88
C GLY A 106 -12.97 42.56 46.18
N SER A 107 -13.39 43.40 45.23
CA SER A 107 -13.41 44.86 45.39
C SER A 107 -14.79 45.41 45.84
N HIS A 108 -15.73 44.55 46.25
CA HIS A 108 -17.08 44.92 46.69
C HIS A 108 -17.51 44.38 48.07
N GLU A 109 -16.58 43.91 48.89
CA GLU A 109 -16.80 43.63 50.34
C GLU A 109 -16.07 44.65 51.22
#